data_AF-A0A090TA25-F1
#
_entry.id   AF-A0A090TA25-F1
#
_cell.length_a   1.000
_cell.length_b   1.000
_cell.length_c   1.000
_cell.angle_alpha   90.00
_cell.angle_beta   90.00
_cell.angle_gamma   90.00
#
_symmetry.space_group_name_H-M   'P 1'
#
loop_
_entity.id
_entity.type
_entity.pdbx_description
1 polymer ?
#
loop_
_entity_poly.entity_id
_entity_poly.type
_entity_poly.pdbx_seq_one_letter_code
_entity_poly.pdbx_strand_id
1 'polypeptide(L)'
;MSKVIHFPLVCTLLTYSFSGAAALYRVVEVDTSTATAANEYYSTAIAPSASEWCFEDSCTDSQFSTLGYSMNGMEGIPLDQEVAFGVDNHFYYLDYDDLYSYCDSELGYATCEAWASNRWYGDASTGIGGLESLQDAFYNASYSPLYHSFREYSSPLDIAPDIPPGYEDLLFAVEGTIDVKARSIDSAGHIIANSSSGFFDYEGYYVQPYGNRGLVIADGETTSLEPLANSALSFADYEGEQLMVEEMGSTIAFDSFTYPASGADSQTYIVGSASVATFDYSDTSKYYNSLDLSSCIELEQPILSSACQHFGFATQAFVWAMTDDGETRFPASSWVTSYDNYNYAAAQASARAATIVERSDSDYLGLPVLAGFNSALADDNLIMQAAVYLPSTTDGFSVEENAWTSVFINNAKLEYDDSYYYSNSIATDINSQLIVIGETKRLGSVPRVVLQRIECSSLMLDNPLHQRPILANSHKRFSLLAQAGMPMQSTNITKLSVKWMQRIIPK
;
A
#
# COMPACT_ATOMS: atom_id res chain seq x y z
N MET A 1 -33.97 -12.99 -2.71
CA MET A 1 -33.13 -12.65 -1.56
C MET A 1 -31.69 -12.73 -2.01
N SER A 2 -30.87 -11.77 -1.59
CA SER A 2 -29.61 -11.39 -2.23
C SER A 2 -28.52 -11.37 -1.16
N LYS A 3 -27.40 -12.08 -1.34
CA LYS A 3 -26.25 -12.16 -0.39
C LYS A 3 -25.47 -10.82 -0.38
N VAL A 4 -24.31 -10.62 0.23
CA VAL A 4 -23.66 -9.27 0.25
C VAL A 4 -22.19 -9.28 -0.16
N ILE A 5 -21.75 -8.33 -1.01
CA ILE A 5 -20.34 -7.92 -1.23
C ILE A 5 -20.32 -6.41 -1.55
N HIS A 6 -19.43 -5.64 -0.91
CA HIS A 6 -19.26 -4.19 -1.14
C HIS A 6 -18.15 -3.88 -2.15
N PHE A 7 -18.29 -2.78 -2.89
CA PHE A 7 -17.26 -2.25 -3.81
C PHE A 7 -17.28 -0.71 -3.79
N PRO A 8 -16.11 -0.04 -3.91
CA PRO A 8 -16.04 1.42 -4.01
C PRO A 8 -16.65 1.98 -5.32
N LEU A 9 -17.03 3.25 -5.28
CA LEU A 9 -18.10 3.85 -6.11
C LEU A 9 -17.84 3.94 -7.64
N VAL A 10 -16.63 3.67 -8.11
CA VAL A 10 -16.19 3.92 -9.50
C VAL A 10 -16.73 2.90 -10.53
N CYS A 11 -17.38 1.81 -10.08
CA CYS A 11 -17.97 0.78 -10.95
C CYS A 11 -19.45 1.00 -11.36
N THR A 12 -19.92 2.25 -11.38
CA THR A 12 -21.33 2.61 -11.69
C THR A 12 -21.79 2.29 -13.13
N LEU A 13 -20.89 1.83 -14.01
CA LEU A 13 -21.20 1.41 -15.39
C LEU A 13 -21.70 -0.03 -15.56
N LEU A 14 -21.76 -0.84 -14.50
CA LEU A 14 -22.18 -2.26 -14.55
C LEU A 14 -23.65 -2.52 -14.16
N THR A 15 -24.42 -1.50 -13.78
CA THR A 15 -25.73 -1.67 -13.10
C THR A 15 -26.93 -1.93 -14.01
N TYR A 16 -26.78 -1.92 -15.35
CA TYR A 16 -27.92 -1.86 -16.29
C TYR A 16 -28.28 -3.14 -17.08
N SER A 17 -27.89 -4.34 -16.64
CA SER A 17 -28.13 -5.57 -17.43
C SER A 17 -28.40 -6.89 -16.66
N PHE A 18 -29.17 -6.88 -15.57
CA PHE A 18 -29.67 -8.12 -14.93
C PHE A 18 -31.19 -8.16 -14.65
N SER A 19 -32.02 -7.85 -15.65
CA SER A 19 -33.46 -8.17 -15.61
C SER A 19 -33.73 -9.65 -15.94
N GLY A 20 -33.44 -10.58 -15.01
CA GLY A 20 -33.89 -11.96 -15.16
C GLY A 20 -33.16 -13.08 -14.41
N ALA A 21 -32.11 -12.81 -13.64
CA ALA A 21 -31.45 -13.81 -12.80
C ALA A 21 -31.43 -13.34 -11.33
N ALA A 22 -31.65 -14.27 -10.39
CA ALA A 22 -31.50 -13.97 -8.97
C ALA A 22 -30.03 -13.63 -8.69
N ALA A 23 -29.77 -12.39 -8.25
CA ALA A 23 -28.41 -11.94 -8.01
C ALA A 23 -27.75 -12.75 -6.89
N LEU A 24 -26.54 -13.26 -7.17
CA LEU A 24 -25.73 -13.99 -6.19
C LEU A 24 -25.24 -13.09 -5.04
N TYR A 25 -25.30 -11.77 -5.21
CA TYR A 25 -24.89 -10.74 -4.27
C TYR A 25 -25.77 -9.48 -4.42
N ARG A 26 -25.82 -8.69 -3.34
CA ARG A 26 -26.45 -7.37 -3.17
C ARG A 26 -25.30 -6.38 -3.07
N VAL A 27 -25.39 -5.32 -3.85
CA VAL A 27 -24.57 -4.13 -3.64
C VAL A 27 -25.29 -3.28 -2.60
N VAL A 28 -24.55 -2.85 -1.58
CA VAL A 28 -25.00 -1.88 -0.57
C VAL A 28 -24.17 -0.61 -0.84
N GLU A 29 -24.84 0.54 -0.83
CA GLU A 29 -24.21 1.84 -0.94
C GLU A 29 -23.78 2.29 0.46
N VAL A 30 -22.52 2.73 0.60
CA VAL A 30 -21.96 3.17 1.88
C VAL A 30 -22.48 4.58 2.18
N ASP A 31 -23.01 4.79 3.39
CA ASP A 31 -23.46 6.11 3.82
C ASP A 31 -22.25 7.02 4.09
N THR A 32 -22.07 8.04 3.24
CA THR A 32 -21.03 9.07 3.37
C THR A 32 -21.54 10.38 3.96
N SER A 33 -22.77 10.44 4.49
CA SER A 33 -23.37 11.68 5.02
C SER A 33 -22.67 12.25 6.26
N THR A 34 -21.86 11.44 6.95
CA THR A 34 -21.01 11.84 8.08
C THR A 34 -19.53 11.98 7.71
N ALA A 35 -19.13 11.67 6.48
CA ALA A 35 -17.76 11.83 6.00
C ALA A 35 -17.45 13.31 5.66
N THR A 36 -16.17 13.65 5.60
CA THR A 36 -15.74 14.96 5.10
C THR A 36 -16.17 15.14 3.65
N ALA A 37 -16.76 16.30 3.33
CA ALA A 37 -17.25 16.59 2.00
C ALA A 37 -16.10 16.71 0.99
N ALA A 38 -16.05 15.81 0.03
CA ALA A 38 -15.00 15.71 -0.98
C ALA A 38 -15.53 15.37 -2.38
N ASN A 39 -14.64 15.44 -3.37
CA ASN A 39 -14.90 15.08 -4.76
C ASN A 39 -15.00 13.56 -4.97
N GLU A 40 -14.23 12.76 -4.22
CA GLU A 40 -14.15 11.30 -4.38
C GLU A 40 -14.25 10.58 -3.03
N TYR A 41 -14.85 9.36 -3.03
CA TYR A 41 -15.02 8.52 -1.85
C TYR A 41 -14.64 7.07 -2.16
N TYR A 42 -13.89 6.46 -1.26
CA TYR A 42 -13.33 5.12 -1.37
C TYR A 42 -13.65 4.30 -0.13
N SER A 43 -14.06 3.04 -0.34
CA SER A 43 -14.19 2.03 0.72
C SER A 43 -12.94 1.16 0.70
N THR A 44 -12.30 0.99 1.86
CA THR A 44 -11.05 0.21 2.00
C THR A 44 -11.28 -1.14 2.66
N ALA A 45 -12.15 -1.19 3.69
CA ALA A 45 -12.38 -2.40 4.47
C ALA A 45 -13.81 -2.49 5.00
N ILE A 46 -14.18 -3.68 5.44
CA ILE A 46 -15.46 -4.01 6.05
C ILE A 46 -15.11 -4.71 7.37
N ALA A 47 -15.79 -4.38 8.47
CA ALA A 47 -15.62 -5.11 9.73
C ALA A 47 -15.79 -6.63 9.51
N PRO A 48 -14.87 -7.48 10.00
CA PRO A 48 -14.96 -8.93 9.82
C PRO A 48 -16.18 -9.52 10.55
N SER A 49 -16.70 -10.63 10.06
CA SER A 49 -17.75 -11.37 10.76
C SER A 49 -17.19 -12.22 11.90
N ALA A 50 -17.82 -12.16 13.06
CA ALA A 50 -17.39 -12.93 14.24
C ALA A 50 -17.68 -14.42 14.08
N SER A 51 -18.84 -14.77 13.52
CA SER A 51 -19.21 -16.17 13.22
C SER A 51 -20.15 -16.33 12.02
N GLU A 52 -20.71 -15.23 11.51
CA GLU A 52 -21.75 -15.19 10.51
C GLU A 52 -21.18 -15.35 9.09
N TRP A 53 -21.66 -16.37 8.38
CA TRP A 53 -21.35 -16.58 6.98
C TRP A 53 -22.48 -15.97 6.15
N CYS A 54 -22.40 -14.69 5.78
CA CYS A 54 -23.46 -13.98 5.04
C CYS A 54 -23.85 -14.56 3.65
N PHE A 55 -23.20 -15.65 3.23
CA PHE A 55 -23.63 -16.46 2.10
C PHE A 55 -24.69 -17.52 2.46
N GLU A 56 -24.82 -17.88 3.72
CA GLU A 56 -25.76 -18.88 4.26
C GLU A 56 -26.67 -18.27 5.34
N ASP A 57 -26.10 -17.42 6.21
CA ASP A 57 -26.78 -16.71 7.29
C ASP A 57 -27.50 -15.42 6.83
N SER A 58 -28.44 -14.98 7.68
CA SER A 58 -29.25 -13.77 7.44
C SER A 58 -28.59 -12.51 7.98
N CYS A 59 -27.66 -11.94 7.21
CA CYS A 59 -27.01 -10.67 7.52
C CYS A 59 -27.84 -9.42 7.17
N THR A 60 -27.66 -8.36 7.95
CA THR A 60 -28.24 -7.02 7.76
C THR A 60 -27.15 -5.97 7.61
N ASP A 61 -27.47 -4.85 6.95
CA ASP A 61 -26.46 -3.86 6.53
C ASP A 61 -25.76 -3.19 7.72
N SER A 62 -26.47 -2.94 8.82
CA SER A 62 -25.94 -2.34 10.04
C SER A 62 -25.05 -3.26 10.90
N GLN A 63 -24.80 -4.52 10.50
CA GLN A 63 -23.93 -5.43 11.25
C GLN A 63 -22.44 -5.29 10.92
N PHE A 64 -22.11 -4.71 9.77
CA PHE A 64 -20.73 -4.64 9.27
C PHE A 64 -20.40 -3.20 8.91
N SER A 65 -19.80 -2.45 9.84
CA SER A 65 -19.40 -1.08 9.57
C SER A 65 -18.35 -1.05 8.45
N THR A 66 -18.62 -0.29 7.39
CA THR A 66 -17.62 -0.04 6.35
C THR A 66 -16.60 1.00 6.83
N LEU A 67 -15.35 0.83 6.44
CA LEU A 67 -14.27 1.78 6.63
C LEU A 67 -13.86 2.35 5.27
N GLY A 68 -13.62 3.65 5.20
CA GLY A 68 -13.29 4.34 3.96
C GLY A 68 -12.50 5.62 4.16
N TYR A 69 -12.20 6.29 3.05
CA TYR A 69 -11.63 7.62 3.02
C TYR A 69 -12.21 8.42 1.86
N SER A 70 -12.24 9.74 2.03
CA SER A 70 -12.61 10.71 1.00
C SER A 70 -11.37 11.45 0.52
N MET A 71 -11.30 11.79 -0.77
CA MET A 71 -10.21 12.55 -1.39
C MET A 71 -10.73 13.86 -1.98
N ASN A 72 -10.16 14.99 -1.56
CA ASN A 72 -10.58 16.33 -1.98
C ASN A 72 -9.57 17.06 -2.88
N GLY A 73 -8.97 16.34 -3.83
CA GLY A 73 -7.95 16.87 -4.73
C GLY A 73 -7.23 15.75 -5.46
N MET A 74 -6.03 16.05 -5.98
CA MET A 74 -5.17 15.07 -6.64
C MET A 74 -3.89 14.86 -5.83
N GLU A 75 -3.60 13.63 -5.42
CA GLU A 75 -2.33 13.30 -4.74
C GLU A 75 -1.14 13.55 -5.68
N GLY A 76 -0.01 14.04 -5.17
CA GLY A 76 1.25 13.98 -5.90
C GLY A 76 1.80 12.56 -5.85
N ILE A 77 2.48 12.27 -4.74
CA ILE A 77 2.91 10.92 -4.35
C ILE A 77 1.84 10.30 -3.43
N PRO A 78 1.44 9.03 -3.59
CA PRO A 78 0.47 8.39 -2.70
C PRO A 78 1.04 8.15 -1.30
N LEU A 79 0.28 8.51 -0.26
CA LEU A 79 0.67 8.33 1.15
C LEU A 79 1.04 6.88 1.48
N ASP A 80 0.27 5.91 0.98
CA ASP A 80 0.40 4.48 1.29
C ASP A 80 1.32 3.70 0.32
N GLN A 81 2.42 4.33 -0.11
CA GLN A 81 3.48 3.70 -0.90
C GLN A 81 4.87 4.06 -0.34
N GLU A 82 5.75 3.06 -0.22
CA GLU A 82 7.13 3.22 0.24
C GLU A 82 7.99 4.04 -0.73
N VAL A 83 7.63 3.99 -2.01
CA VAL A 83 8.32 4.68 -3.11
C VAL A 83 7.31 5.17 -4.14
N ALA A 84 7.60 6.27 -4.81
CA ALA A 84 6.64 6.91 -5.72
C ALA A 84 6.18 5.94 -6.83
N PHE A 85 4.86 5.79 -6.93
CA PHE A 85 4.15 4.91 -7.87
C PHE A 85 4.59 3.44 -7.87
N GLY A 86 5.15 2.99 -6.74
CA GLY A 86 5.67 1.64 -6.53
C GLY A 86 6.86 1.25 -7.41
N VAL A 87 7.55 2.22 -8.03
CA VAL A 87 8.69 1.96 -8.94
C VAL A 87 9.93 2.81 -8.61
N ASP A 88 9.77 3.99 -8.01
CA ASP A 88 10.87 4.93 -7.81
C ASP A 88 11.71 4.64 -6.55
N ASN A 89 12.37 3.49 -6.52
CA ASN A 89 13.32 3.17 -5.45
C ASN A 89 14.65 3.93 -5.54
N HIS A 90 14.79 4.87 -6.47
CA HIS A 90 15.91 5.80 -6.53
C HIS A 90 15.58 7.16 -5.89
N PHE A 91 14.28 7.46 -5.69
CA PHE A 91 13.74 8.72 -5.17
C PHE A 91 14.02 9.92 -6.09
N TYR A 92 13.76 9.73 -7.40
CA TYR A 92 13.93 10.77 -8.43
C TYR A 92 12.64 11.46 -8.86
N TYR A 93 11.45 11.04 -8.44
CA TYR A 93 10.19 11.72 -8.83
C TYR A 93 9.91 12.92 -7.93
N LEU A 94 10.71 13.97 -8.10
CA LEU A 94 10.74 15.15 -7.24
C LEU A 94 10.06 16.37 -7.86
N ASP A 95 9.97 16.47 -9.19
CA ASP A 95 9.35 17.62 -9.88
C ASP A 95 8.33 17.28 -10.99
N TYR A 96 7.79 18.31 -11.64
CA TYR A 96 6.84 18.19 -12.76
C TYR A 96 7.41 17.42 -13.97
N ASP A 97 8.67 17.65 -14.34
CA ASP A 97 9.31 17.04 -15.50
C ASP A 97 9.62 15.56 -15.21
N ASP A 98 9.92 15.20 -13.97
CA ASP A 98 10.02 13.80 -13.52
C ASP A 98 8.67 13.09 -13.58
N LEU A 99 7.61 13.71 -13.05
CA LEU A 99 6.23 13.22 -13.13
C LEU A 99 5.78 13.03 -14.59
N TYR A 100 6.11 13.98 -15.48
CA TYR A 100 5.86 13.87 -16.90
C TYR A 100 6.64 12.69 -17.52
N SER A 101 7.93 12.58 -17.21
CA SER A 101 8.81 11.53 -17.73
C SER A 101 8.36 10.14 -17.30
N TYR A 102 7.96 9.98 -16.04
CA TYR A 102 7.32 8.78 -15.51
C TYR A 102 6.02 8.44 -16.27
N CYS A 103 5.18 9.44 -16.54
CA CYS A 103 3.97 9.21 -17.32
C CYS A 103 4.27 8.75 -18.75
N ASP A 104 5.22 9.37 -19.45
CA ASP A 104 5.57 9.00 -20.83
C ASP A 104 6.20 7.61 -20.91
N SER A 105 7.15 7.32 -20.01
CA SER A 105 7.96 6.09 -19.99
C SER A 105 7.25 4.86 -19.43
N GLU A 106 6.44 5.00 -18.36
CA GLU A 106 5.79 3.87 -17.67
C GLU A 106 4.28 3.79 -17.93
N LEU A 107 3.59 4.92 -18.07
CA LEU A 107 2.13 4.94 -18.23
C LEU A 107 1.67 5.02 -19.69
N GLY A 108 2.47 5.65 -20.57
CA GLY A 108 2.21 5.79 -22.01
C GLY A 108 0.92 6.55 -22.34
N TYR A 109 0.52 7.52 -21.51
CA TYR A 109 -0.73 8.26 -21.75
C TYR A 109 -0.55 9.34 -22.82
N ALA A 110 -1.53 9.48 -23.71
CA ALA A 110 -1.57 10.57 -24.69
C ALA A 110 -1.82 11.97 -24.06
N THR A 111 -1.90 12.07 -22.73
CA THR A 111 -2.25 13.27 -21.97
C THR A 111 -1.28 13.47 -20.79
N CYS A 112 0.00 13.12 -20.96
CA CYS A 112 0.97 13.18 -19.86
C CYS A 112 1.22 14.60 -19.33
N GLU A 113 1.12 15.65 -20.16
CA GLU A 113 1.17 17.05 -19.68
C GLU A 113 0.06 17.32 -18.64
N ALA A 114 -1.17 16.94 -18.95
CA ALA A 114 -2.31 17.11 -18.04
C ALA A 114 -2.24 16.18 -16.82
N TRP A 115 -1.68 14.97 -16.97
CA TRP A 115 -1.48 14.05 -15.86
C TRP A 115 -0.43 14.59 -14.88
N ALA A 116 0.74 15.00 -15.38
CA ALA A 116 1.82 15.59 -14.58
C ALA A 116 1.37 16.89 -13.93
N SER A 117 0.65 17.75 -14.66
CA SER A 117 0.07 18.99 -14.11
C SER A 117 -0.83 18.73 -12.91
N ASN A 118 -1.76 17.78 -13.01
CA ASN A 118 -2.63 17.41 -11.89
C ASN A 118 -1.88 16.76 -10.71
N ARG A 119 -0.72 16.12 -10.95
CA ARG A 119 0.12 15.50 -9.91
C ARG A 119 1.08 16.48 -9.26
N TRP A 120 1.48 17.53 -9.98
CA TRP A 120 2.34 18.58 -9.46
C TRP A 120 1.54 19.67 -8.75
N TYR A 121 0.57 20.30 -9.43
CA TYR A 121 -0.23 21.44 -8.93
C TYR A 121 -1.51 21.04 -8.16
N GLY A 122 -1.86 19.75 -8.14
CA GLY A 122 -3.09 19.27 -7.51
C GLY A 122 -4.37 19.52 -8.32
N ASP A 123 -5.50 19.63 -7.64
CA ASP A 123 -6.79 19.97 -8.27
C ASP A 123 -6.91 21.48 -8.49
N ALA A 124 -6.81 21.90 -9.76
CA ALA A 124 -6.89 23.31 -10.16
C ALA A 124 -8.23 24.02 -9.85
N SER A 125 -9.26 23.30 -9.38
CA SER A 125 -10.55 23.86 -8.97
C SER A 125 -10.66 24.11 -7.46
N THR A 126 -9.98 23.31 -6.63
CA THR A 126 -9.96 23.45 -5.17
C THR A 126 -8.67 24.07 -4.64
N GLY A 127 -7.56 23.94 -5.38
CA GLY A 127 -6.21 24.30 -4.94
C GLY A 127 -5.60 23.28 -3.96
N ILE A 128 -6.14 22.05 -3.90
CA ILE A 128 -5.75 21.04 -2.91
C ILE A 128 -4.99 19.88 -3.58
N GLY A 129 -3.96 19.40 -2.87
CA GLY A 129 -3.09 18.31 -3.31
C GLY A 129 -1.96 18.79 -4.22
N GLY A 130 -1.39 17.86 -4.99
CA GLY A 130 -0.18 18.09 -5.77
C GLY A 130 1.10 17.96 -4.94
N LEU A 131 2.18 17.55 -5.58
CA LEU A 131 3.51 17.47 -4.97
C LEU A 131 4.08 18.85 -4.60
N GLU A 132 3.74 19.89 -5.38
CA GLU A 132 4.13 21.28 -5.12
C GLU A 132 3.61 21.75 -3.74
N SER A 133 2.35 21.47 -3.40
CA SER A 133 1.78 21.92 -2.12
C SER A 133 2.41 21.26 -0.90
N LEU A 134 2.83 19.99 -1.01
CA LEU A 134 3.59 19.29 0.04
C LEU A 134 4.98 19.90 0.26
N GLN A 135 5.61 20.34 -0.82
CA GLN A 135 6.96 20.91 -0.82
C GLN A 135 6.98 22.38 -0.36
N ASP A 136 6.10 23.21 -0.93
CA ASP A 136 5.99 24.63 -0.60
C ASP A 136 5.46 24.86 0.82
N ALA A 137 4.75 23.88 1.39
CA ALA A 137 4.23 23.93 2.76
C ALA A 137 5.29 24.36 3.79
N PHE A 138 6.56 23.94 3.62
CA PHE A 138 7.65 24.35 4.51
C PHE A 138 7.80 25.88 4.62
N TYR A 139 7.57 26.59 3.52
CA TYR A 139 7.70 28.05 3.45
C TYR A 139 6.36 28.78 3.67
N ASN A 140 5.23 28.06 3.71
CA ASN A 140 3.91 28.65 3.93
C ASN A 140 2.87 27.65 4.48
N ALA A 141 2.15 28.03 5.53
CA ALA A 141 1.02 27.27 6.06
C ALA A 141 -0.22 27.34 5.13
N SER A 142 -0.11 26.77 3.93
CA SER A 142 -1.23 26.59 2.99
C SER A 142 -1.65 25.12 2.81
N TYR A 143 -0.88 24.17 3.37
CA TYR A 143 -1.18 22.75 3.21
C TYR A 143 -2.59 22.42 3.68
N SER A 144 -3.33 21.72 2.83
CA SER A 144 -4.67 21.20 3.14
C SER A 144 -4.65 19.70 2.87
N PRO A 145 -5.03 18.86 3.85
CA PRO A 145 -4.96 17.41 3.72
C PRO A 145 -5.87 16.94 2.61
N LEU A 146 -5.39 15.95 1.89
CA LEU A 146 -6.10 15.31 0.81
C LEU A 146 -7.00 14.19 1.32
N TYR A 147 -6.53 13.44 2.31
CA TYR A 147 -7.12 12.22 2.82
C TYR A 147 -7.85 12.44 4.15
N HIS A 148 -9.17 12.25 4.14
CA HIS A 148 -9.96 12.16 5.36
C HIS A 148 -10.61 10.79 5.47
N SER A 149 -10.27 10.04 6.52
CA SER A 149 -10.87 8.74 6.76
C SER A 149 -12.20 8.84 7.50
N PHE A 150 -13.08 7.87 7.28
CA PHE A 150 -14.36 7.77 7.97
C PHE A 150 -14.74 6.31 8.21
N ARG A 151 -15.42 6.06 9.33
CA ARG A 151 -16.16 4.82 9.58
C ARG A 151 -17.64 5.11 9.35
N GLU A 152 -18.33 4.22 8.66
CA GLU A 152 -19.75 4.37 8.35
C GLU A 152 -20.58 4.60 9.63
N TYR A 153 -21.52 5.54 9.57
CA TYR A 153 -22.32 6.04 10.71
C TYR A 153 -21.54 6.68 11.88
N SER A 154 -20.24 6.92 11.72
CA SER A 154 -19.37 7.60 12.70
C SER A 154 -18.95 8.98 12.16
N SER A 155 -18.37 9.83 13.02
CA SER A 155 -17.65 11.02 12.57
C SER A 155 -16.44 10.64 11.69
N PRO A 156 -15.82 11.61 10.98
CA PRO A 156 -14.50 11.42 10.42
C PRO A 156 -13.49 10.95 11.49
N LEU A 157 -12.45 10.26 11.05
CA LEU A 157 -11.32 9.88 11.88
C LEU A 157 -10.38 11.09 11.97
N ASP A 158 -10.62 11.92 12.96
CA ASP A 158 -9.71 13.00 13.35
C ASP A 158 -8.69 12.43 14.35
N ILE A 159 -7.40 12.68 14.12
CA ILE A 159 -6.32 12.34 15.06
C ILE A 159 -5.69 13.61 15.64
N ALA A 160 -5.11 13.50 16.83
CA ALA A 160 -4.30 14.58 17.38
C ALA A 160 -2.92 14.62 16.70
N PRO A 161 -2.32 15.81 16.51
CA PRO A 161 -0.92 15.91 16.12
C PRO A 161 -0.03 15.33 17.22
N ASP A 162 0.95 14.51 16.83
CA ASP A 162 1.96 13.97 17.73
C ASP A 162 3.26 14.77 17.57
N ILE A 163 3.80 15.29 18.67
CA ILE A 163 5.04 16.09 18.64
C ILE A 163 6.20 15.15 18.94
N PRO A 164 7.22 15.05 18.07
CA PRO A 164 8.39 14.22 18.31
C PRO A 164 9.05 14.55 19.66
N PRO A 165 9.46 13.54 20.46
CA PRO A 165 10.11 13.77 21.74
C PRO A 165 11.36 14.66 21.62
N GLY A 166 11.49 15.64 22.51
CA GLY A 166 12.58 16.62 22.49
C GLY A 166 12.30 17.89 21.67
N TYR A 167 11.17 17.95 20.96
CA TYR A 167 10.74 19.10 20.16
C TYR A 167 9.55 19.88 20.77
N GLU A 168 9.10 19.52 21.97
CA GLU A 168 7.85 20.01 22.61
C GLU A 168 7.87 21.51 22.94
N ASP A 169 9.06 22.09 23.16
CA ASP A 169 9.26 23.53 23.39
C ASP A 169 9.55 24.30 22.07
N LEU A 170 9.68 23.61 20.93
CA LEU A 170 10.11 24.17 19.63
C LEU A 170 8.99 24.17 18.57
N LEU A 171 8.14 23.13 18.56
CA LEU A 171 7.16 22.88 17.50
C LEU A 171 5.73 23.13 17.95
N PHE A 172 4.98 23.89 17.14
CA PHE A 172 3.58 24.21 17.41
C PHE A 172 2.68 23.69 16.28
N ALA A 173 1.83 22.71 16.59
CA ALA A 173 1.00 22.05 15.58
C ALA A 173 0.07 23.03 14.82
N VAL A 174 0.06 22.93 13.49
CA VAL A 174 -0.88 23.65 12.62
C VAL A 174 -2.14 22.81 12.45
N GLU A 175 -3.28 23.33 12.94
CA GLU A 175 -4.56 22.63 12.87
C GLU A 175 -4.97 22.30 11.43
N GLY A 176 -5.53 21.10 11.23
CA GLY A 176 -6.15 20.71 9.96
C GLY A 176 -5.17 20.45 8.82
N THR A 177 -3.94 20.02 9.11
CA THR A 177 -2.88 19.70 8.12
C THR A 177 -2.55 18.20 7.99
N ILE A 178 -3.26 17.34 8.74
CA ILE A 178 -2.98 15.90 8.85
C ILE A 178 -3.81 15.12 7.83
N ASP A 179 -3.15 14.29 7.02
CA ASP A 179 -3.78 13.28 6.17
C ASP A 179 -3.99 11.99 6.96
N VAL A 180 -5.20 11.43 6.94
CA VAL A 180 -5.46 10.10 7.54
C VAL A 180 -6.07 9.18 6.49
N LYS A 181 -5.36 8.08 6.18
CA LYS A 181 -5.77 7.06 5.22
C LYS A 181 -5.89 5.68 5.89
N ALA A 182 -7.09 5.37 6.32
CA ALA A 182 -7.52 4.08 6.83
C ALA A 182 -7.23 2.96 5.81
N ARG A 183 -6.92 1.77 6.31
CA ARG A 183 -6.56 0.59 5.50
C ARG A 183 -7.44 -0.61 5.82
N SER A 184 -7.48 -1.01 7.08
CA SER A 184 -8.19 -2.21 7.55
C SER A 184 -8.78 -2.01 8.95
N ILE A 185 -9.61 -2.96 9.36
CA ILE A 185 -10.22 -3.02 10.70
C ILE A 185 -10.16 -4.47 11.17
N ASP A 186 -9.63 -4.68 12.37
CA ASP A 186 -9.43 -6.03 12.92
C ASP A 186 -10.72 -6.62 13.54
N SER A 187 -10.61 -7.83 14.12
CA SER A 187 -11.75 -8.51 14.73
C SER A 187 -12.16 -7.96 16.10
N ALA A 188 -11.31 -7.17 16.76
CA ALA A 188 -11.67 -6.40 17.95
C ALA A 188 -12.33 -5.05 17.58
N GLY A 189 -12.14 -4.59 16.34
CA GLY A 189 -12.65 -3.33 15.82
C GLY A 189 -11.63 -2.19 15.86
N HIS A 190 -10.36 -2.48 16.13
CA HIS A 190 -9.26 -1.52 15.99
C HIS A 190 -9.06 -1.17 14.52
N ILE A 191 -8.82 0.11 14.23
CA ILE A 191 -8.63 0.59 12.87
C ILE A 191 -7.13 0.74 12.61
N ILE A 192 -6.66 0.11 11.53
CA ILE A 192 -5.29 0.27 11.04
C ILE A 192 -5.33 1.31 9.93
N ALA A 193 -4.50 2.34 10.08
CA ALA A 193 -4.45 3.49 9.19
C ALA A 193 -3.00 3.89 8.91
N ASN A 194 -2.82 4.87 8.03
CA ASN A 194 -1.57 5.57 7.79
C ASN A 194 -1.82 7.07 7.84
N SER A 195 -0.86 7.84 8.33
CA SER A 195 -1.02 9.27 8.52
C SER A 195 0.26 10.04 8.25
N SER A 196 0.14 11.25 7.69
CA SER A 196 1.21 12.24 7.81
C SER A 196 1.30 12.76 9.25
N SER A 197 2.41 13.40 9.62
CA SER A 197 2.55 14.07 10.92
C SER A 197 1.71 15.35 11.03
N GLY A 198 1.20 15.85 9.90
CA GLY A 198 0.78 17.24 9.77
C GLY A 198 2.00 18.18 9.67
N PHE A 199 1.75 19.47 9.86
CA PHE A 199 2.77 20.50 9.83
C PHE A 199 2.84 21.24 11.17
N PHE A 200 4.03 21.68 11.57
CA PHE A 200 4.29 22.38 12.83
C PHE A 200 5.06 23.68 12.57
N ASP A 201 4.58 24.80 13.12
CA ASP A 201 5.28 26.10 13.07
C ASP A 201 6.58 26.01 13.89
N TYR A 202 7.69 26.37 13.22
CA TYR A 202 9.02 26.55 13.77
C TYR A 202 9.60 27.87 13.23
N GLU A 203 9.61 28.90 14.07
CA GLU A 203 10.07 30.26 13.76
C GLU A 203 9.50 30.88 12.46
N GLY A 204 8.29 30.47 12.04
CA GLY A 204 7.64 30.92 10.80
C GLY A 204 7.94 30.08 9.56
N TYR A 205 8.65 28.96 9.70
CA TYR A 205 8.64 27.84 8.76
C TYR A 205 7.70 26.75 9.29
N TYR A 206 7.32 25.79 8.44
CA TYR A 206 6.38 24.73 8.82
C TYR A 206 6.99 23.36 8.55
N VAL A 207 7.50 22.70 9.58
CA VAL A 207 8.15 21.39 9.44
C VAL A 207 7.12 20.27 9.39
N GLN A 208 7.38 19.26 8.57
CA GLN A 208 6.72 17.95 8.63
C GLN A 208 7.72 16.92 9.22
N PRO A 209 7.61 16.55 10.51
CA PRO A 209 8.53 15.59 11.15
C PRO A 209 8.70 14.27 10.40
N TYR A 210 7.59 13.70 9.92
CA TYR A 210 7.59 12.50 9.09
C TYR A 210 6.52 12.58 8.00
N GLY A 211 6.83 12.04 6.81
CA GLY A 211 5.88 11.93 5.71
C GLY A 211 4.77 10.90 5.96
N ASN A 212 5.09 9.78 6.62
CA ASN A 212 4.10 8.75 6.99
C ASN A 212 4.46 7.98 8.28
N ARG A 213 3.47 7.79 9.15
CA ARG A 213 3.39 6.74 10.18
C ARG A 213 2.20 5.82 9.93
N GLY A 214 2.43 4.51 10.05
CA GLY A 214 1.37 3.56 10.33
C GLY A 214 0.78 3.84 11.71
N LEU A 215 -0.55 3.73 11.83
CA LEU A 215 -1.29 3.99 13.07
C LEU A 215 -2.22 2.83 13.41
N VAL A 216 -2.42 2.60 14.70
CA VAL A 216 -3.56 1.84 15.23
C VAL A 216 -4.46 2.77 16.03
N ILE A 217 -5.75 2.77 15.74
CA ILE A 217 -6.77 3.56 16.45
C ILE A 217 -7.70 2.58 17.18
N ALA A 218 -7.64 2.61 18.51
CA ALA A 218 -8.31 1.67 19.41
C ALA A 218 -8.92 2.42 20.59
N ASP A 219 -10.19 2.14 20.93
CA ASP A 219 -10.92 2.72 22.08
C ASP A 219 -10.89 4.25 22.26
N GLY A 220 -10.53 5.00 21.21
CA GLY A 220 -10.41 6.46 21.22
C GLY A 220 -8.98 6.98 21.43
N GLU A 221 -8.00 6.09 21.56
CA GLU A 221 -6.57 6.36 21.59
C GLU A 221 -5.95 6.04 20.22
N THR A 222 -4.82 6.67 19.91
CA THR A 222 -4.06 6.49 18.66
C THR A 222 -2.63 6.12 19.01
N THR A 223 -2.18 4.97 18.50
CA THR A 223 -0.82 4.47 18.65
C THR A 223 -0.05 4.71 17.35
N SER A 224 1.06 5.44 17.42
CA SER A 224 2.00 5.58 16.30
C SER A 224 2.92 4.36 16.22
N LEU A 225 3.11 3.83 15.01
CA LEU A 225 3.95 2.66 14.77
C LEU A 225 5.33 3.13 14.29
N GLU A 226 6.26 3.27 15.22
CA GLU A 226 7.58 3.85 14.94
C GLU A 226 8.49 2.95 14.08
N PRO A 227 9.45 3.53 13.34
CA PRO A 227 10.49 2.80 12.63
C PRO A 227 11.54 2.23 13.62
N LEU A 228 12.54 1.53 13.08
CA LEU A 228 13.69 1.05 13.85
C LEU A 228 14.91 0.95 12.94
N ALA A 229 15.98 1.68 13.27
CA ALA A 229 17.21 1.61 12.50
C ALA A 229 17.88 0.24 12.67
N ASN A 230 18.18 -0.44 11.56
CA ASN A 230 18.79 -1.76 11.62
C ASN A 230 20.31 -1.63 11.81
N SER A 231 20.74 -1.67 13.07
CA SER A 231 22.15 -1.58 13.50
C SER A 231 23.09 -2.65 12.92
N ALA A 232 22.58 -3.69 12.24
CA ALA A 232 23.40 -4.67 11.52
C ALA A 232 23.73 -4.26 10.07
N LEU A 233 23.11 -3.19 9.55
CA LEU A 233 23.44 -2.60 8.24
C LEU A 233 24.67 -1.70 8.32
N SER A 234 25.37 -1.54 7.20
CA SER A 234 26.64 -0.82 7.12
C SER A 234 26.44 0.66 6.87
N PHE A 235 26.05 1.39 7.91
CA PHE A 235 26.03 2.85 7.90
C PHE A 235 27.44 3.43 7.68
N ALA A 236 27.53 4.45 6.82
CA ALA A 236 28.72 5.27 6.60
C ALA A 236 28.90 6.28 7.74
N ASP A 237 27.81 6.81 8.29
CA ASP A 237 27.75 7.55 9.55
C ASP A 237 26.67 6.94 10.46
N TYR A 238 27.11 6.07 11.36
CA TYR A 238 26.22 5.28 12.21
C TYR A 238 25.30 6.12 13.11
N GLU A 239 25.76 7.26 13.64
CA GLU A 239 24.93 8.06 14.56
C GLU A 239 23.92 8.90 13.78
N GLY A 240 24.36 9.57 12.71
CA GLY A 240 23.51 10.41 11.86
C GLY A 240 22.45 9.62 11.09
N GLU A 241 22.81 8.48 10.52
CA GLU A 241 21.88 7.66 9.73
C GLU A 241 20.84 6.95 10.60
N GLN A 242 21.17 6.62 11.86
CA GLN A 242 20.18 6.12 12.81
C GLN A 242 19.21 7.20 13.24
N LEU A 243 19.70 8.41 13.56
CA LEU A 243 18.85 9.56 13.89
C LEU A 243 17.86 9.87 12.76
N MET A 244 18.33 9.87 11.50
CA MET A 244 17.47 10.05 10.33
C MET A 244 16.36 9.00 10.23
N VAL A 245 16.65 7.72 10.50
CA VAL A 245 15.65 6.64 10.45
C VAL A 245 14.68 6.72 11.63
N GLU A 246 15.15 7.02 12.83
CA GLU A 246 14.33 7.03 14.05
C GLU A 246 13.44 8.28 14.16
N GLU A 247 13.93 9.46 13.78
CA GLU A 247 13.12 10.70 13.77
C GLU A 247 12.23 10.82 12.52
N MET A 248 12.79 10.62 11.33
CA MET A 248 12.14 10.98 10.05
C MET A 248 11.79 9.80 9.14
N GLY A 249 12.34 8.61 9.41
CA GLY A 249 12.04 7.39 8.65
C GLY A 249 10.54 7.12 8.63
N SER A 250 9.99 6.67 7.51
CA SER A 250 8.56 6.41 7.37
C SER A 250 8.17 4.98 7.75
N THR A 251 6.93 4.79 8.20
CA THR A 251 6.30 3.48 8.38
C THR A 251 4.94 3.45 7.70
N ILE A 252 4.50 2.26 7.26
CA ILE A 252 3.20 2.07 6.62
C ILE A 252 2.60 0.75 7.09
N ALA A 253 1.43 0.79 7.72
CA ALA A 253 0.70 -0.37 8.22
C ALA A 253 -0.45 -0.76 7.27
N PHE A 254 -0.72 -2.06 7.17
CA PHE A 254 -1.72 -2.60 6.23
C PHE A 254 -2.74 -3.52 6.87
N ASP A 255 -2.29 -4.43 7.74
CA ASP A 255 -3.09 -5.55 8.20
C ASP A 255 -2.58 -6.05 9.56
N SER A 256 -3.29 -7.00 10.17
CA SER A 256 -2.92 -7.57 11.46
C SER A 256 -3.17 -9.08 11.54
N PHE A 257 -2.53 -9.72 12.51
CA PHE A 257 -2.85 -11.10 12.88
C PHE A 257 -2.69 -11.29 14.39
N THR A 258 -3.47 -12.21 14.97
CA THR A 258 -3.34 -12.59 16.37
C THR A 258 -2.59 -13.91 16.49
N TYR A 259 -1.49 -13.94 17.26
CA TYR A 259 -0.70 -15.15 17.47
C TYR A 259 -0.21 -15.30 18.94
N PRO A 260 -0.25 -16.51 19.53
CA PRO A 260 -0.98 -17.70 19.06
C PRO A 260 -2.46 -17.41 18.87
N ALA A 261 -3.13 -18.09 17.93
CA ALA A 261 -4.52 -17.79 17.54
C ALA A 261 -5.55 -17.95 18.68
N SER A 262 -5.17 -18.58 19.79
CA SER A 262 -5.89 -18.55 21.07
C SER A 262 -4.93 -18.91 22.21
N GLY A 263 -5.21 -18.45 23.42
CA GLY A 263 -4.40 -18.74 24.61
C GLY A 263 -4.25 -17.53 25.53
N ALA A 264 -3.54 -17.72 26.65
CA ALA A 264 -3.21 -16.61 27.56
C ALA A 264 -2.09 -15.72 27.00
N ASP A 265 -1.21 -16.29 26.16
CA ASP A 265 -0.07 -15.61 25.53
C ASP A 265 -0.44 -15.03 24.13
N SER A 266 -1.74 -14.98 23.82
CA SER A 266 -2.29 -14.53 22.54
C SER A 266 -2.26 -13.00 22.46
N GLN A 267 -1.64 -12.47 21.41
CA GLN A 267 -1.58 -11.03 21.17
C GLN A 267 -1.71 -10.68 19.68
N THR A 268 -2.12 -9.44 19.40
CA THR A 268 -2.21 -8.90 18.05
C THR A 268 -0.87 -8.30 17.62
N TYR A 269 -0.50 -8.58 16.37
CA TYR A 269 0.63 -7.96 15.68
C TYR A 269 0.12 -7.21 14.46
N ILE A 270 0.70 -6.04 14.19
CA ILE A 270 0.46 -5.27 12.97
C ILE A 270 1.57 -5.60 11.98
N VAL A 271 1.23 -5.68 10.68
CA VAL A 271 2.20 -5.90 9.60
C VAL A 271 2.19 -4.75 8.59
N GLY A 272 3.37 -4.50 8.03
CA GLY A 272 3.58 -3.40 7.12
C GLY A 272 5.00 -3.30 6.58
N SER A 273 5.45 -2.06 6.42
CA SER A 273 6.83 -1.69 6.09
C SER A 273 7.33 -0.63 7.06
N ALA A 274 8.61 -0.70 7.45
CA ALA A 274 9.28 0.38 8.17
C ALA A 274 10.60 0.72 7.49
N SER A 275 10.98 2.00 7.58
CA SER A 275 12.34 2.45 7.30
C SER A 275 13.31 1.79 8.28
N VAL A 276 14.38 1.22 7.74
CA VAL A 276 15.43 0.53 8.51
C VAL A 276 16.84 1.05 8.21
N ALA A 277 16.99 1.74 7.08
CA ALA A 277 18.20 2.44 6.67
C ALA A 277 17.84 3.63 5.77
N THR A 278 18.81 4.51 5.59
CA THR A 278 18.84 5.58 4.61
C THR A 278 18.88 5.03 3.17
N PHE A 279 18.36 5.80 2.21
CA PHE A 279 18.75 5.62 0.80
C PHE A 279 20.18 6.11 0.54
N ASP A 280 20.80 5.72 -0.58
CA ASP A 280 22.11 6.24 -1.00
C ASP A 280 22.04 7.74 -1.34
N TYR A 281 22.26 8.60 -0.35
CA TYR A 281 22.27 10.06 -0.44
C TYR A 281 23.58 10.63 -1.02
N SER A 282 24.52 9.79 -1.47
CA SER A 282 25.84 10.26 -1.94
C SER A 282 25.86 10.79 -3.39
N ASP A 283 24.76 10.59 -4.14
CA ASP A 283 24.61 11.08 -5.51
C ASP A 283 23.98 12.49 -5.55
N THR A 284 24.69 13.44 -6.18
CA THR A 284 24.22 14.80 -6.43
C THR A 284 22.95 14.90 -7.28
N SER A 285 22.60 13.81 -7.99
CA SER A 285 21.37 13.70 -8.78
C SER A 285 20.11 13.66 -7.91
N LYS A 286 20.25 13.47 -6.59
CA LYS A 286 19.15 13.38 -5.61
C LYS A 286 18.88 14.69 -4.87
N TYR A 287 19.49 15.79 -5.30
CA TYR A 287 19.35 17.08 -4.64
C TYR A 287 17.94 17.66 -4.79
N TYR A 288 17.25 17.85 -3.66
CA TYR A 288 15.97 18.53 -3.63
C TYR A 288 16.15 20.05 -3.82
N ASN A 289 15.64 20.63 -4.90
CA ASN A 289 15.79 22.08 -5.21
C ASN A 289 17.26 22.57 -5.11
N SER A 290 18.22 21.77 -5.60
CA SER A 290 19.67 21.98 -5.46
C SER A 290 20.22 21.96 -4.02
N LEU A 291 19.45 21.52 -3.02
CA LEU A 291 19.90 21.30 -1.65
C LEU A 291 20.54 19.91 -1.50
N ASP A 292 21.67 19.86 -0.80
CA ASP A 292 22.44 18.64 -0.60
C ASP A 292 21.90 17.81 0.56
N LEU A 293 21.28 16.67 0.24
CA LEU A 293 20.70 15.75 1.23
C LEU A 293 21.75 15.04 2.09
N SER A 294 23.02 14.98 1.66
CA SER A 294 24.09 14.40 2.48
C SER A 294 24.36 15.20 3.76
N SER A 295 23.98 16.48 3.81
CA SER A 295 24.06 17.29 5.03
C SER A 295 23.09 16.86 6.12
N CYS A 296 22.02 16.13 5.80
CA CYS A 296 20.99 15.73 6.78
C CYS A 296 21.51 14.83 7.89
N ILE A 297 22.42 13.91 7.58
CA ILE A 297 23.04 13.02 8.57
C ILE A 297 24.00 13.75 9.52
N GLU A 298 24.45 14.97 9.19
CA GLU A 298 25.34 15.78 10.04
C GLU A 298 24.57 16.70 11.01
N LEU A 299 23.23 16.71 10.97
CA LEU A 299 22.38 17.59 11.78
C LEU A 299 21.97 16.95 13.11
N GLU A 300 22.08 17.71 14.21
CA GLU A 300 21.53 17.31 15.52
C GLU A 300 19.99 17.31 15.57
N GLN A 301 19.32 17.99 14.63
CA GLN A 301 17.86 18.12 14.54
C GLN A 301 17.40 18.14 13.07
N PRO A 302 17.44 17.01 12.35
CA PRO A 302 17.17 16.95 10.92
C PRO A 302 15.72 17.37 10.54
N ILE A 303 14.75 17.16 11.44
CA ILE A 303 13.34 17.59 11.26
C ILE A 303 13.22 19.08 10.90
N LEU A 304 14.11 19.93 11.41
CA LEU A 304 14.05 21.39 11.21
C LEU A 304 14.57 21.86 9.85
N SER A 305 15.07 20.94 9.02
CA SER A 305 15.66 21.24 7.71
C SER A 305 14.67 21.06 6.57
N SER A 306 14.60 22.03 5.65
CA SER A 306 13.81 21.93 4.42
C SER A 306 14.31 20.84 3.48
N ALA A 307 15.61 20.51 3.53
CA ALA A 307 16.18 19.48 2.69
C ALA A 307 15.74 18.08 3.15
N CYS A 308 15.74 17.85 4.46
CA CYS A 308 15.57 16.51 5.05
C CYS A 308 14.11 16.02 5.04
N GLN A 309 13.13 16.91 4.83
CA GLN A 309 11.73 16.55 4.61
C GLN A 309 11.46 15.78 3.31
N HIS A 310 12.46 15.68 2.41
CA HIS A 310 12.38 14.91 1.17
C HIS A 310 13.39 13.75 1.13
N PHE A 311 13.86 13.31 2.31
CA PHE A 311 14.85 12.24 2.43
C PHE A 311 14.24 10.85 2.19
N GLY A 312 14.92 10.01 1.40
CA GLY A 312 14.47 8.66 1.06
C GLY A 312 15.00 7.58 2.03
N PHE A 313 14.30 6.46 2.13
CA PHE A 313 14.65 5.37 3.05
C PHE A 313 14.56 3.99 2.39
N ALA A 314 15.44 3.09 2.81
CA ALA A 314 15.30 1.66 2.53
C ALA A 314 14.32 1.03 3.54
N THR A 315 13.31 0.32 3.04
CA THR A 315 12.26 -0.27 3.89
C THR A 315 12.34 -1.79 3.95
N GLN A 316 12.02 -2.37 5.11
CA GLN A 316 11.82 -3.81 5.27
C GLN A 316 10.38 -4.14 5.63
N ALA A 317 9.93 -5.35 5.26
CA ALA A 317 8.67 -5.88 5.73
C ALA A 317 8.75 -6.04 7.25
N PHE A 318 7.80 -5.48 7.97
CA PHE A 318 7.97 -5.14 9.38
C PHE A 318 6.77 -5.56 10.23
N VAL A 319 7.02 -5.79 11.52
CA VAL A 319 6.04 -6.25 12.50
C VAL A 319 6.13 -5.40 13.76
N TRP A 320 4.98 -5.00 14.29
CA TRP A 320 4.83 -4.36 15.59
C TRP A 320 3.93 -5.21 16.48
N ALA A 321 4.31 -5.40 17.74
CA ALA A 321 3.51 -6.09 18.75
C ALA A 321 2.60 -5.11 19.48
N MET A 322 1.32 -5.45 19.66
CA MET A 322 0.35 -4.58 20.34
C MET A 322 0.19 -4.91 21.83
N THR A 323 1.11 -5.66 22.46
CA THR A 323 1.14 -5.82 23.92
C THR A 323 1.77 -4.67 24.67
N ASP A 324 2.60 -3.89 23.98
CA ASP A 324 3.33 -2.72 24.47
C ASP A 324 3.21 -1.55 23.46
N ASP A 325 2.02 -1.41 22.89
CA ASP A 325 1.64 -0.29 22.01
C ASP A 325 2.62 -0.04 20.85
N GLY A 326 3.14 -1.12 20.26
CA GLY A 326 4.04 -1.06 19.11
C GLY A 326 5.52 -0.88 19.47
N GLU A 327 5.89 -0.80 20.74
CA GLU A 327 7.29 -0.64 21.15
C GLU A 327 8.14 -1.86 20.77
N THR A 328 7.67 -3.08 21.03
CA THR A 328 8.32 -4.31 20.54
C THR A 328 8.05 -4.45 19.05
N ARG A 329 9.08 -4.17 18.24
CA ARG A 329 8.99 -4.10 16.78
C ARG A 329 10.27 -4.54 16.08
N PHE A 330 10.14 -5.12 14.89
CA PHE A 330 11.29 -5.69 14.15
C PHE A 330 10.97 -6.03 12.69
N PRO A 331 12.00 -6.20 11.83
CA PRO A 331 11.83 -6.79 10.50
C PRO A 331 11.28 -8.22 10.57
N ALA A 332 10.26 -8.51 9.76
CA ALA A 332 9.76 -9.87 9.54
C ALA A 332 10.80 -10.74 8.80
N SER A 333 11.57 -10.12 7.91
CA SER A 333 12.59 -10.75 7.07
C SER A 333 13.49 -9.69 6.44
N SER A 334 14.77 -9.98 6.30
CA SER A 334 15.70 -9.22 5.46
C SER A 334 15.24 -9.18 3.99
N TRP A 335 15.90 -8.33 3.20
CA TRP A 335 15.76 -8.41 1.74
C TRP A 335 16.31 -9.72 1.18
N VAL A 336 15.84 -10.13 -0.01
CA VAL A 336 16.41 -11.29 -0.72
C VAL A 336 17.79 -10.97 -1.32
N THR A 337 18.04 -9.68 -1.59
CA THR A 337 19.38 -9.14 -1.89
C THR A 337 20.21 -8.95 -0.61
N SER A 338 21.54 -9.00 -0.73
CA SER A 338 22.48 -8.60 0.32
C SER A 338 22.82 -7.09 0.30
N TYR A 339 22.22 -6.34 -0.61
CA TYR A 339 22.43 -4.90 -0.78
C TYR A 339 21.22 -4.14 -0.24
N ASP A 340 21.44 -3.29 0.76
CA ASP A 340 20.54 -2.23 1.21
C ASP A 340 20.42 -1.12 0.14
N ASN A 341 21.53 -0.81 -0.53
CA ASN A 341 21.61 0.13 -1.64
C ASN A 341 22.47 -0.47 -2.79
N TYR A 342 22.04 -0.28 -4.04
CA TYR A 342 22.80 -0.70 -5.23
C TYR A 342 22.53 0.24 -6.41
N ASN A 343 23.60 0.79 -7.02
CA ASN A 343 23.50 1.72 -8.14
C ASN A 343 22.50 2.88 -7.87
N TYR A 344 22.62 3.48 -6.69
CA TYR A 344 21.75 4.53 -6.14
C TYR A 344 20.28 4.13 -5.88
N ALA A 345 19.86 2.91 -6.17
CA ALA A 345 18.56 2.37 -5.76
C ALA A 345 18.62 1.83 -4.32
N ALA A 346 17.60 2.12 -3.52
CA ALA A 346 17.42 1.54 -2.18
C ALA A 346 16.56 0.27 -2.22
N ALA A 347 16.82 -0.66 -1.32
CA ALA A 347 16.07 -1.90 -1.18
C ALA A 347 14.74 -1.65 -0.45
N GLN A 348 13.67 -2.28 -0.94
CA GLN A 348 12.31 -2.03 -0.47
C GLN A 348 11.60 -3.37 -0.24
N ALA A 349 10.88 -3.47 0.87
CA ALA A 349 10.06 -4.62 1.19
C ALA A 349 8.91 -4.24 2.13
N SER A 350 7.80 -4.95 2.03
CA SER A 350 6.57 -4.65 2.77
C SER A 350 5.73 -5.90 2.92
N ALA A 351 5.06 -6.04 4.06
CA ALA A 351 3.98 -7.00 4.27
C ALA A 351 2.64 -6.26 4.15
N ARG A 352 1.87 -6.60 3.11
CA ARG A 352 0.57 -5.98 2.79
C ARG A 352 -0.62 -6.70 3.43
N ALA A 353 -0.46 -7.96 3.81
CA ALA A 353 -1.49 -8.77 4.44
C ALA A 353 -0.89 -9.93 5.25
N ALA A 354 -1.63 -10.41 6.24
CA ALA A 354 -1.28 -11.52 7.11
C ALA A 354 -2.45 -12.49 7.26
N THR A 355 -2.15 -13.77 7.51
CA THR A 355 -3.19 -14.75 7.83
C THR A 355 -2.66 -15.88 8.70
N ILE A 356 -3.48 -16.37 9.63
CA ILE A 356 -3.23 -17.65 10.28
C ILE A 356 -3.71 -18.76 9.35
N VAL A 357 -2.84 -19.71 9.03
CA VAL A 357 -3.17 -20.78 8.09
C VAL A 357 -4.12 -21.78 8.74
N GLU A 358 -5.28 -22.01 8.11
CA GLU A 358 -6.26 -23.02 8.51
C GLU A 358 -6.26 -24.24 7.59
N ARG A 359 -5.42 -24.23 6.55
CA ARG A 359 -5.34 -25.27 5.52
C ARG A 359 -4.70 -26.54 6.10
N SER A 360 -5.51 -27.57 6.31
CA SER A 360 -5.14 -28.79 7.06
C SER A 360 -4.06 -29.68 6.41
N ASP A 361 -3.73 -29.45 5.14
CA ASP A 361 -2.68 -30.12 4.36
C ASP A 361 -1.44 -29.20 4.14
N SER A 362 -1.28 -28.17 4.96
CA SER A 362 -0.13 -27.26 4.91
C SER A 362 0.78 -27.46 6.11
N ASP A 363 2.09 -27.49 5.87
CA ASP A 363 3.10 -27.56 6.95
C ASP A 363 3.08 -26.32 7.88
N TYR A 364 2.51 -25.22 7.39
CA TYR A 364 2.30 -23.97 8.11
C TYR A 364 0.98 -23.89 8.90
N LEU A 365 0.21 -24.98 9.04
CA LEU A 365 -1.08 -25.00 9.76
C LEU A 365 -0.96 -24.39 11.17
N GLY A 366 -1.78 -23.38 11.45
CA GLY A 366 -1.79 -22.65 12.72
C GLY A 366 -0.73 -21.55 12.86
N LEU A 367 0.11 -21.34 11.85
CA LEU A 367 1.18 -20.32 11.85
C LEU A 367 0.80 -19.09 11.01
N PRO A 368 1.38 -17.91 11.29
CA PRO A 368 1.16 -16.70 10.49
C PRO A 368 2.00 -16.73 9.20
N VAL A 369 1.33 -16.55 8.06
CA VAL A 369 1.96 -16.34 6.75
C VAL A 369 1.61 -14.93 6.28
N LEU A 370 2.60 -14.19 5.80
CA LEU A 370 2.42 -12.83 5.29
C LEU A 370 2.55 -12.79 3.76
N ALA A 371 1.95 -11.80 3.13
CA ALA A 371 2.07 -11.54 1.69
C ALA A 371 2.40 -10.06 1.43
N GLY A 372 3.21 -9.79 0.42
CA GLY A 372 3.62 -8.43 0.09
C GLY A 372 4.58 -8.35 -1.09
N PHE A 373 5.68 -7.63 -0.95
CA PHE A 373 6.76 -7.58 -1.93
C PHE A 373 8.12 -7.45 -1.25
N ASN A 374 9.19 -7.86 -1.95
CA ASN A 374 10.55 -7.78 -1.47
C ASN A 374 11.51 -7.41 -2.61
N SER A 375 12.71 -6.93 -2.29
CA SER A 375 13.75 -6.58 -3.26
C SER A 375 14.72 -7.72 -3.56
N ALA A 376 15.13 -7.80 -4.83
CA ALA A 376 16.23 -8.64 -5.30
C ALA A 376 17.10 -7.89 -6.31
N LEU A 377 18.35 -8.30 -6.45
CA LEU A 377 19.23 -7.83 -7.52
C LEU A 377 19.05 -8.73 -8.76
N ALA A 378 18.73 -8.12 -9.90
CA ALA A 378 18.59 -8.77 -11.21
C ALA A 378 19.24 -7.88 -12.29
N ASP A 379 20.17 -8.42 -13.07
CA ASP A 379 20.97 -7.69 -14.08
C ASP A 379 21.47 -6.30 -13.64
N ASP A 380 22.11 -6.21 -12.46
CA ASP A 380 22.58 -4.95 -11.87
C ASP A 380 21.48 -3.91 -11.53
N ASN A 381 20.21 -4.32 -11.52
CA ASN A 381 19.07 -3.51 -11.08
C ASN A 381 18.44 -4.07 -9.81
N LEU A 382 18.12 -3.18 -8.87
CA LEU A 382 17.43 -3.52 -7.64
C LEU A 382 15.92 -3.49 -7.88
N ILE A 383 15.31 -4.66 -8.04
CA ILE A 383 13.91 -4.82 -8.47
C ILE A 383 12.98 -5.12 -7.30
N MET A 384 11.72 -4.66 -7.37
CA MET A 384 10.69 -4.89 -6.35
C MET A 384 9.63 -5.89 -6.84
N GLN A 385 9.47 -7.00 -6.13
CA GLN A 385 8.73 -8.16 -6.65
C GLN A 385 7.86 -8.84 -5.59
N ALA A 386 6.66 -9.25 -6.00
CA ALA A 386 5.65 -9.88 -5.17
C ALA A 386 6.19 -11.14 -4.47
N ALA A 387 6.02 -11.18 -3.14
CA ALA A 387 6.59 -12.18 -2.27
C ALA A 387 5.57 -12.66 -1.24
N VAL A 388 5.81 -13.87 -0.72
CA VAL A 388 5.17 -14.40 0.49
C VAL A 388 6.25 -14.63 1.54
N TYR A 389 5.93 -14.33 2.79
CA TYR A 389 6.80 -14.51 3.93
C TYR A 389 6.31 -15.74 4.70
N LEU A 390 7.09 -16.82 4.62
CA LEU A 390 6.77 -18.10 5.23
C LEU A 390 7.56 -18.26 6.54
N PRO A 391 6.96 -18.76 7.63
CA PRO A 391 7.67 -19.10 8.86
C PRO A 391 8.98 -19.85 8.59
N SER A 392 10.10 -19.32 9.11
CA SER A 392 11.45 -19.90 8.94
C SER A 392 11.61 -21.23 9.69
N THR A 393 10.78 -21.47 10.70
CA THR A 393 10.56 -22.78 11.34
C THR A 393 9.06 -23.05 11.46
N THR A 394 8.66 -24.32 11.34
CA THR A 394 7.30 -24.79 11.67
C THR A 394 7.22 -25.33 13.09
N ASP A 395 8.34 -25.83 13.63
CA ASP A 395 8.44 -26.36 14.99
C ASP A 395 8.86 -25.23 15.93
N GLY A 396 8.02 -24.93 16.93
CA GLY A 396 8.34 -23.95 17.97
C GLY A 396 8.42 -22.50 17.47
N PHE A 397 7.71 -22.16 16.39
CA PHE A 397 7.66 -20.81 15.84
C PHE A 397 7.24 -19.75 16.88
N SER A 398 8.00 -18.66 16.91
CA SER A 398 7.69 -17.45 17.68
C SER A 398 7.73 -16.22 16.76
N VAL A 399 6.99 -15.17 17.12
CA VAL A 399 6.99 -13.92 16.36
C VAL A 399 8.13 -13.06 16.90
N GLU A 400 9.26 -13.10 16.20
CA GLU A 400 10.52 -12.45 16.54
C GLU A 400 11.22 -11.92 15.29
N GLU A 401 12.32 -11.18 15.47
CA GLU A 401 13.09 -10.61 14.38
C GLU A 401 13.52 -11.68 13.36
N ASN A 402 13.27 -11.43 12.06
CA ASN A 402 13.59 -12.32 10.95
C ASN A 402 12.98 -13.73 11.05
N ALA A 403 11.86 -13.89 11.79
CA ALA A 403 11.16 -15.17 11.93
C ALA A 403 10.56 -15.72 10.63
N TRP A 404 10.51 -14.94 9.54
CA TRP A 404 10.04 -15.38 8.23
C TRP A 404 11.12 -15.38 7.15
N THR A 405 10.98 -16.31 6.20
CA THR A 405 11.76 -16.40 4.96
C THR A 405 10.91 -15.92 3.79
N SER A 406 11.41 -14.92 3.06
CA SER A 406 10.78 -14.39 1.84
C SER A 406 10.90 -15.35 0.65
N VAL A 407 9.81 -15.56 -0.08
CA VAL A 407 9.73 -16.39 -1.29
C VAL A 407 8.96 -15.67 -2.39
N PHE A 408 9.59 -15.44 -3.54
CA PHE A 408 8.95 -14.77 -4.67
C PHE A 408 7.87 -15.60 -5.38
N ILE A 409 6.81 -14.93 -5.80
CA ILE A 409 5.65 -15.53 -6.45
C ILE A 409 5.93 -15.75 -7.93
N ASN A 410 6.07 -17.02 -8.33
CA ASN A 410 6.58 -17.42 -9.66
C ASN A 410 5.84 -16.83 -10.88
N ASN A 411 4.53 -16.57 -10.80
CA ASN A 411 3.77 -15.98 -11.93
C ASN A 411 3.69 -14.44 -11.89
N ALA A 412 4.30 -13.82 -10.87
CA ALA A 412 4.36 -12.37 -10.68
C ALA A 412 5.80 -11.85 -10.76
N LYS A 413 6.75 -12.65 -11.28
CA LYS A 413 8.13 -12.17 -11.45
C LYS A 413 8.23 -11.07 -12.51
N LEU A 414 9.14 -10.12 -12.31
CA LEU A 414 9.35 -8.99 -13.22
C LEU A 414 10.09 -9.44 -14.49
N GLU A 415 11.00 -10.38 -14.32
CA GLU A 415 11.94 -10.87 -15.34
C GLU A 415 11.65 -12.34 -15.67
N TYR A 416 11.68 -12.69 -16.96
CA TYR A 416 11.68 -14.07 -17.45
C TYR A 416 12.57 -14.15 -18.70
N ASP A 417 13.43 -15.17 -18.79
CA ASP A 417 14.31 -15.43 -19.94
C ASP A 417 15.08 -14.17 -20.40
N ASP A 418 15.81 -13.53 -19.47
CA ASP A 418 16.64 -12.32 -19.67
C ASP A 418 15.83 -11.11 -20.20
N SER A 419 14.54 -11.00 -19.84
CA SER A 419 13.64 -9.95 -20.31
C SER A 419 12.67 -9.46 -19.23
N TYR A 420 12.61 -8.14 -19.04
CA TYR A 420 11.68 -7.47 -18.13
C TYR A 420 10.30 -7.28 -18.77
N TYR A 421 9.25 -7.74 -18.09
CA TYR A 421 7.85 -7.65 -18.51
C TYR A 421 7.03 -6.68 -17.64
N TYR A 422 7.45 -6.48 -16.40
CA TYR A 422 6.78 -5.64 -15.41
C TYR A 422 7.81 -4.71 -14.76
N SER A 423 7.39 -3.49 -14.41
CA SER A 423 8.21 -2.55 -13.64
C SER A 423 8.11 -2.79 -12.14
N ASN A 424 6.99 -3.34 -11.65
CA ASN A 424 6.85 -3.88 -10.31
C ASN A 424 5.81 -5.01 -10.22
N SER A 425 5.82 -5.71 -9.10
CA SER A 425 4.71 -6.56 -8.67
C SER A 425 4.59 -6.59 -7.15
N ILE A 426 3.34 -6.67 -6.67
CA ILE A 426 3.02 -6.63 -5.24
C ILE A 426 1.90 -7.65 -4.97
N ALA A 427 2.08 -8.52 -3.98
CA ALA A 427 0.97 -9.26 -3.39
C ALA A 427 0.23 -8.35 -2.40
N THR A 428 -1.09 -8.26 -2.51
CA THR A 428 -1.88 -7.26 -1.75
C THR A 428 -2.74 -7.88 -0.66
N ASP A 429 -3.04 -9.18 -0.73
CA ASP A 429 -3.94 -9.88 0.18
C ASP A 429 -3.70 -11.41 0.14
N ILE A 430 -3.93 -12.10 1.26
CA ILE A 430 -3.79 -13.55 1.44
C ILE A 430 -4.85 -14.10 2.41
N ASN A 431 -5.49 -15.22 2.05
CA ASN A 431 -6.45 -15.89 2.94
C ASN A 431 -5.87 -17.14 3.66
N SER A 432 -6.58 -17.61 4.70
CA SER A 432 -6.19 -18.76 5.53
C SER A 432 -6.00 -20.08 4.78
N GLN A 433 -6.42 -20.15 3.51
CA GLN A 433 -6.26 -21.28 2.60
C GLN A 433 -5.04 -21.12 1.66
N LEU A 434 -4.15 -20.16 1.95
CA LEU A 434 -2.95 -19.83 1.20
C LEU A 434 -3.23 -19.49 -0.27
N ILE A 435 -4.30 -18.73 -0.50
CA ILE A 435 -4.59 -18.09 -1.79
C ILE A 435 -4.16 -16.63 -1.67
N VAL A 436 -3.24 -16.23 -2.53
CA VAL A 436 -2.72 -14.87 -2.62
C VAL A 436 -3.32 -14.17 -3.84
N ILE A 437 -3.65 -12.90 -3.69
CA ILE A 437 -3.93 -12.00 -4.82
C ILE A 437 -2.95 -10.83 -4.82
N GLY A 438 -2.80 -10.21 -5.98
CA GLY A 438 -1.96 -9.03 -6.11
C GLY A 438 -2.08 -8.40 -7.49
N GLU A 439 -1.18 -7.46 -7.74
CA GLU A 439 -1.09 -6.72 -8.99
C GLU A 439 0.33 -6.73 -9.57
N THR A 440 0.41 -6.52 -10.88
CA THR A 440 1.66 -6.18 -11.57
C THR A 440 1.43 -4.97 -12.47
N LYS A 441 2.45 -4.12 -12.58
CA LYS A 441 2.50 -2.98 -13.49
C LYS A 441 3.38 -3.35 -14.68
N ARG A 442 2.88 -3.21 -15.91
CA ARG A 442 3.69 -3.46 -17.10
C ARG A 442 4.77 -2.40 -17.27
N LEU A 443 5.95 -2.83 -17.69
CA LEU A 443 7.02 -1.94 -18.13
C LEU A 443 6.55 -1.18 -19.40
N GLY A 444 6.58 0.15 -19.36
CA GLY A 444 6.00 0.98 -20.43
C GLY A 444 6.75 0.91 -21.76
N SER A 445 8.01 0.46 -21.76
CA SER A 445 8.80 0.18 -22.98
C SER A 445 8.35 -1.09 -23.74
N VAL A 446 7.50 -1.94 -23.14
CA VAL A 446 6.95 -3.15 -23.78
C VAL A 446 5.42 -3.15 -23.79
N PRO A 447 4.76 -2.16 -24.42
CA PRO A 447 3.31 -2.09 -24.45
C PRO A 447 2.78 -3.13 -25.45
N ARG A 448 2.03 -4.12 -24.95
CA ARG A 448 1.28 -5.07 -25.78
C ARG A 448 -0.16 -5.15 -25.32
N VAL A 449 -1.07 -5.24 -26.29
CA VAL A 449 -2.46 -5.64 -26.05
C VAL A 449 -2.45 -7.12 -25.66
N VAL A 450 -2.36 -7.42 -24.36
CA VAL A 450 -2.41 -8.79 -23.87
C VAL A 450 -3.82 -9.11 -23.41
N LEU A 451 -4.49 -9.98 -24.16
CA LEU A 451 -5.59 -10.80 -23.67
C LEU A 451 -5.03 -11.79 -22.63
N GLN A 452 -4.67 -11.29 -21.45
CA GLN A 452 -4.15 -12.14 -20.38
C GLN A 452 -5.33 -12.80 -19.69
N ARG A 453 -5.31 -14.13 -19.73
CA ARG A 453 -6.35 -14.99 -19.18
C ARG A 453 -6.36 -14.79 -17.67
N ILE A 454 -7.46 -14.26 -17.13
CA ILE A 454 -7.75 -14.39 -15.69
C ILE A 454 -7.98 -15.89 -15.46
N GLU A 455 -6.92 -16.60 -15.09
CA GLU A 455 -7.01 -18.00 -14.69
C GLU A 455 -7.54 -18.08 -13.26
N CYS A 456 -8.86 -17.88 -13.12
CA CYS A 456 -9.61 -18.45 -12.00
C CYS A 456 -9.59 -19.98 -12.09
N SER A 457 -8.44 -20.57 -11.77
CA SER A 457 -8.22 -22.01 -11.76
C SER A 457 -8.79 -22.62 -10.48
N SER A 458 -10.11 -22.83 -10.46
CA SER A 458 -10.76 -23.70 -9.47
C SER A 458 -10.36 -25.15 -9.72
N LEU A 459 -9.24 -25.57 -9.14
CA LEU A 459 -8.83 -26.97 -9.08
C LEU A 459 -9.73 -27.74 -8.09
N MET A 460 -10.90 -28.14 -8.58
CA MET A 460 -11.65 -29.26 -8.00
C MET A 460 -10.95 -30.56 -8.40
N LEU A 461 -10.50 -31.32 -7.41
CA LEU A 461 -9.85 -32.61 -7.60
C LEU A 461 -10.85 -33.79 -7.56
N ASP A 462 -10.41 -34.86 -8.21
CA ASP A 462 -10.98 -36.22 -8.27
C ASP A 462 -12.33 -36.41 -8.99
N ASN A 463 -12.54 -37.49 -9.76
CA ASN A 463 -11.87 -38.80 -9.80
C ASN A 463 -11.84 -39.34 -11.26
N PRO A 464 -10.91 -40.22 -11.68
CA PRO A 464 -10.79 -40.63 -13.07
C PRO A 464 -11.68 -41.84 -13.40
N LEU A 465 -12.36 -41.82 -14.56
CA LEU A 465 -12.60 -42.98 -15.42
C LEU A 465 -13.31 -42.58 -16.73
N HIS A 466 -13.00 -43.31 -17.80
CA HIS A 466 -13.59 -43.24 -19.17
C HIS A 466 -13.21 -42.05 -20.07
N GLN A 467 -12.25 -42.35 -20.96
CA GLN A 467 -11.98 -41.63 -22.20
C GLN A 467 -13.17 -41.67 -23.17
N ARG A 468 -13.43 -40.57 -23.89
CA ARG A 468 -13.42 -40.51 -25.37
C ARG A 468 -13.61 -39.06 -25.87
N PRO A 469 -12.94 -38.65 -26.97
CA PRO A 469 -13.03 -37.29 -27.49
C PRO A 469 -14.23 -37.10 -28.41
N ILE A 470 -14.85 -35.92 -28.39
CA ILE A 470 -15.78 -35.46 -29.43
C ILE A 470 -15.32 -34.08 -29.93
N LEU A 471 -14.84 -34.05 -31.16
CA LEU A 471 -14.67 -32.83 -31.96
C LEU A 471 -16.05 -32.28 -32.34
N ALA A 472 -16.31 -31.00 -32.07
CA ALA A 472 -17.41 -30.27 -32.69
C ALA A 472 -17.08 -28.77 -32.83
N ASN A 473 -16.78 -28.35 -34.05
CA ASN A 473 -16.81 -26.94 -34.44
C ASN A 473 -18.22 -26.37 -34.23
N SER A 474 -18.34 -25.16 -33.69
CA SER A 474 -19.31 -24.19 -34.22
C SER A 474 -18.89 -22.74 -33.92
N HIS A 475 -18.91 -21.91 -34.97
CA HIS A 475 -18.76 -20.47 -34.82
C HIS A 475 -20.03 -19.87 -34.21
N LYS A 476 -19.88 -19.01 -33.20
CA LYS A 476 -20.78 -17.87 -32.99
C LYS A 476 -19.96 -16.61 -32.69
N ARG A 477 -19.83 -15.76 -33.71
CA ARG A 477 -19.41 -14.37 -33.53
C ARG A 477 -20.59 -13.62 -32.90
N PHE A 478 -20.36 -12.88 -31.81
CA PHE A 478 -21.22 -11.78 -31.43
C PHE A 478 -20.58 -10.48 -31.92
N SER A 479 -21.29 -9.76 -32.79
CA SER A 479 -20.89 -8.46 -33.31
C SER A 479 -22.02 -7.47 -32.98
N LEU A 480 -21.76 -6.51 -32.11
CA LEU A 480 -22.73 -5.46 -31.80
C LEU A 480 -22.58 -4.32 -32.82
N LEU A 481 -23.62 -4.09 -33.61
CA LEU A 481 -23.77 -2.90 -34.45
C LEU A 481 -24.37 -1.78 -33.58
N ALA A 482 -23.64 -0.68 -33.44
CA ALA A 482 -24.19 0.56 -32.86
C ALA A 482 -24.51 1.54 -34.00
N GLN A 483 -25.79 1.93 -34.13
CA GLN A 483 -26.23 2.90 -35.12
C GLN A 483 -27.34 3.80 -34.54
N ALA A 484 -26.94 4.88 -33.87
CA ALA A 484 -27.73 6.08 -33.64
C ALA A 484 -26.74 7.22 -33.31
N GLY A 485 -26.85 8.37 -33.99
CA GLY A 485 -25.81 9.39 -33.95
C GLY A 485 -26.12 10.59 -33.04
N MET A 486 -25.11 11.01 -32.28
CA MET A 486 -24.86 12.39 -31.82
C MET A 486 -23.34 12.52 -31.53
N PRO A 487 -22.77 13.73 -31.44
CA PRO A 487 -21.40 13.98 -31.92
C PRO A 487 -20.28 13.36 -31.07
N MET A 488 -19.22 12.92 -31.75
CA MET A 488 -18.02 12.36 -31.15
C MET A 488 -17.28 13.37 -30.25
N GLN A 489 -17.04 12.98 -29.00
CA GLN A 489 -15.78 13.29 -28.31
C GLN A 489 -14.97 12.00 -28.19
N SER A 490 -13.64 12.12 -28.17
CA SER A 490 -12.71 11.00 -28.29
C SER A 490 -12.82 10.01 -27.13
N THR A 491 -13.07 8.74 -27.46
CA THR A 491 -13.04 7.64 -26.48
C THR A 491 -11.61 7.36 -26.04
N ASN A 492 -11.35 7.53 -24.73
CA ASN A 492 -10.08 7.24 -24.09
C ASN A 492 -9.67 5.77 -24.20
N ILE A 493 -8.36 5.51 -24.24
CA ILE A 493 -7.78 4.17 -24.11
C ILE A 493 -7.53 3.93 -22.61
N THR A 494 -8.13 2.89 -22.05
CA THR A 494 -8.03 2.57 -20.62
C THR A 494 -6.81 1.68 -20.31
N LYS A 495 -6.24 1.88 -19.11
CA LYS A 495 -4.99 1.32 -18.56
C LYS A 495 -4.94 -0.23 -18.49
N LEU A 496 -3.74 -0.77 -18.23
CA LEU A 496 -3.48 -2.19 -17.92
C LEU A 496 -2.58 -2.35 -16.68
N SER A 497 -3.17 -2.30 -15.48
CA SER A 497 -2.66 -3.05 -14.32
C SER A 497 -3.25 -4.46 -14.40
N VAL A 498 -2.46 -5.50 -14.15
CA VAL A 498 -2.91 -6.90 -14.24
C VAL A 498 -3.06 -7.47 -12.84
N LYS A 499 -4.31 -7.71 -12.43
CA LYS A 499 -4.60 -8.48 -11.21
C LYS A 499 -4.39 -9.97 -11.46
N TRP A 500 -3.72 -10.63 -10.51
CA TRP A 500 -3.43 -12.06 -10.55
C TRP A 500 -3.86 -12.74 -9.24
N MET A 501 -4.01 -14.06 -9.29
CA MET A 501 -4.41 -14.91 -8.18
C MET A 501 -3.58 -16.19 -8.24
N GLN A 502 -2.92 -16.56 -7.14
CA GLN A 502 -2.09 -17.75 -7.07
C GLN A 502 -2.28 -18.48 -5.74
N ARG A 503 -2.49 -19.81 -5.80
CA ARG A 503 -2.43 -20.68 -4.63
C ARG A 503 -0.96 -21.02 -4.33
N ILE A 504 -0.55 -20.88 -3.07
CA ILE A 504 0.75 -21.38 -2.61
C ILE A 504 0.66 -22.89 -2.44
N ILE A 505 1.54 -23.61 -3.14
CA ILE A 505 1.71 -25.05 -3.02
C ILE A 505 3.05 -25.26 -2.30
N PRO A 506 3.08 -25.72 -1.04
CA PRO A 506 4.33 -26.13 -0.39
C PRO A 506 4.97 -27.30 -1.17
N LYS A 507 6.29 -27.44 -1.05
CA LYS A 507 7.11 -28.37 -1.86
C LYS A 507 7.24 -29.75 -1.25
#